data_AF-A0AAN8PQQ8-F1
#
_entry.id   AF-A0AAN8PQQ8-F1
#
_cell.length_a   1.000
_cell.length_b   1.000
_cell.length_c   1.000
_cell.angle_alpha   90.00
_cell.angle_beta   90.00
_cell.angle_gamma   90.00
#
_symmetry.space_group_name_H-M   'P 1'
#
loop_
_entity.id
_entity.type
_entity.pdbx_description
1 polymer ?
#
loop_
_entity_poly.entity_id
_entity_poly.type
_entity_poly.pdbx_seq_one_letter_code
_entity_poly.pdbx_strand_id
1 'polypeptide(L)'
;MKSFLVLVAVTYLLINWTTAAPAAEIVCHYNGVDHVVGDSFQSTDGCNQCGCGRGGFVFCTEMACIKNFCSYGGMKYVDGQGFKSADGCNSCGCSNGMVVCTQRFCQHLDINS
;
A
#
# COMPACT_ATOMS: atom_id res chain seq x y z
N MET A 1 -31.67 41.52 45.67
CA MET A 1 -32.05 40.68 44.51
C MET A 1 -31.75 41.47 43.24
N LYS A 2 -31.15 40.82 42.22
CA LYS A 2 -30.71 41.41 40.93
C LYS A 2 -29.41 42.22 41.01
N SER A 3 -28.24 41.57 41.06
CA SER A 3 -27.03 42.13 40.42
C SER A 3 -25.81 41.19 40.40
N PHE A 4 -25.75 40.15 41.26
CA PHE A 4 -24.61 39.22 41.22
C PHE A 4 -24.73 38.10 40.18
N LEU A 5 -25.94 37.69 39.81
CA LEU A 5 -26.19 36.67 38.78
C LEU A 5 -25.94 37.16 37.34
N VAL A 6 -25.99 38.48 37.10
CA VAL A 6 -25.79 39.05 35.76
C VAL A 6 -24.30 39.07 35.37
N LEU A 7 -23.40 39.31 36.33
CA LEU A 7 -21.95 39.36 36.09
C LEU A 7 -21.34 37.99 35.74
N VAL A 8 -21.86 36.90 36.31
CA VAL A 8 -21.36 35.54 36.03
C VAL A 8 -21.82 35.04 34.66
N ALA A 9 -23.00 35.44 34.18
CA ALA A 9 -23.48 35.05 32.84
C ALA A 9 -22.76 35.80 31.71
N VAL A 10 -22.39 37.06 31.92
CA VAL A 10 -21.68 37.88 30.91
C VAL A 10 -20.25 37.38 30.68
N THR A 11 -19.58 36.85 31.71
CA THR A 11 -18.25 36.24 31.52
C THR A 11 -18.34 34.91 30.78
N TYR A 12 -19.34 34.06 31.04
CA TYR A 12 -19.55 32.79 30.32
C TYR A 12 -19.89 32.96 28.82
N LEU A 13 -20.43 34.12 28.42
CA LEU A 13 -20.69 34.44 27.01
C LEU A 13 -19.46 34.97 26.25
N LEU A 14 -18.35 35.29 26.93
CA LEU A 14 -17.11 35.78 26.30
C LEU A 14 -15.99 34.72 26.21
N ILE A 15 -16.13 33.55 26.84
CA ILE A 15 -15.11 32.48 26.84
C ILE A 15 -15.29 31.41 25.77
N ASN A 16 -16.18 31.61 24.78
CA ASN A 16 -16.51 30.57 23.80
C ASN A 16 -16.11 30.88 22.35
N TRP A 17 -15.06 31.67 22.10
CA TRP A 17 -14.75 32.11 20.72
C TRP A 17 -13.25 32.17 20.38
N THR A 18 -12.39 31.36 21.00
CA THR A 18 -10.96 31.29 20.59
C THR A 18 -10.44 29.88 20.32
N THR A 19 -11.31 28.90 20.08
CA THR A 19 -10.86 27.66 19.44
C THR A 19 -10.79 27.90 17.93
N ALA A 20 -9.69 28.48 17.45
CA ALA A 20 -9.35 28.40 16.03
C ALA A 20 -9.40 26.91 15.65
N ALA A 21 -10.18 26.56 14.63
CA ALA A 21 -10.15 25.21 14.09
C ALA A 21 -8.69 24.90 13.69
N PRO A 22 -8.16 23.69 13.98
CA PRO A 22 -6.83 23.33 13.53
C PRO A 22 -6.77 23.54 12.02
N ALA A 23 -5.73 24.23 11.57
CA ALA A 23 -5.48 24.38 10.14
C ALA A 23 -5.46 22.98 9.52
N ALA A 24 -6.25 22.77 8.47
CA ALA A 24 -6.24 21.50 7.75
C ALA A 24 -4.81 21.23 7.27
N GLU A 25 -4.16 20.25 7.88
CA GLU A 25 -2.80 19.86 7.53
C GLU A 25 -2.84 19.21 6.15
N ILE A 26 -2.03 19.72 5.22
CA ILE A 26 -1.89 19.11 3.91
C ILE A 26 -1.09 17.83 4.10
N VAL A 27 -1.74 16.70 3.84
CA VAL A 27 -1.12 15.37 3.89
C VAL A 27 -1.29 14.68 2.54
N CYS A 28 -0.43 13.71 2.29
CA CYS A 28 -0.57 12.79 1.17
C CYS A 28 -1.09 11.45 1.69
N HIS A 29 -2.25 11.04 1.20
CA HIS A 29 -2.80 9.71 1.49
C HIS A 29 -2.20 8.69 0.54
N TYR A 30 -1.46 7.71 1.06
CA TYR A 30 -0.87 6.63 0.27
C TYR A 30 -1.03 5.28 0.96
N ASN A 31 -1.65 4.32 0.26
CA ASN A 31 -1.86 2.95 0.77
C ASN A 31 -2.48 2.90 2.19
N GLY A 32 -3.41 3.81 2.49
CA GLY A 32 -4.08 3.91 3.80
C GLY A 32 -3.24 4.55 4.91
N VAL A 33 -2.08 5.12 4.58
CA VAL A 33 -1.20 5.84 5.49
C VAL A 33 -1.14 7.31 5.08
N ASP A 34 -1.16 8.20 6.09
CA ASP A 34 -1.03 9.63 5.89
C ASP A 34 0.45 10.01 6.03
N HIS A 35 0.97 10.69 5.02
CA HIS A 35 2.34 11.21 4.97
C HIS A 35 2.33 12.73 5.00
N VAL A 36 3.21 13.34 5.79
CA VAL A 36 3.32 14.80 5.85
C VAL A 36 4.15 15.34 4.70
N VAL A 37 3.93 16.59 4.32
CA VAL A 37 4.70 17.25 3.25
C VAL A 37 6.19 17.18 3.54
N GLY A 38 6.96 16.69 2.57
CA GLY A 38 8.41 16.49 2.67
C GLY A 38 8.81 15.05 3.01
N ASP A 39 7.87 14.19 3.41
CA ASP A 39 8.15 12.77 3.62
C ASP A 39 8.66 12.10 2.35
N SER A 40 9.55 11.12 2.56
CA SER A 40 10.01 10.16 1.54
C SER A 40 9.76 8.74 2.07
N PHE A 41 9.10 7.91 1.27
CA PHE A 41 8.64 6.58 1.70
C PHE A 41 8.68 5.59 0.53
N GLN A 42 8.77 4.28 0.84
CA GLN A 42 8.84 3.24 -0.18
C GLN A 42 7.46 2.96 -0.78
N SER A 43 7.39 2.80 -2.10
CA SER A 43 6.18 2.38 -2.82
C SER A 43 5.77 0.96 -2.44
N THR A 44 4.48 0.65 -2.57
CA THR A 44 3.94 -0.70 -2.38
C THR A 44 4.45 -1.73 -3.39
N ASP A 45 5.01 -1.26 -4.52
CA ASP A 45 5.70 -2.15 -5.46
C ASP A 45 7.04 -2.69 -4.92
N GLY A 46 7.53 -2.14 -3.80
CA GLY A 46 8.73 -2.57 -3.10
C GLY A 46 10.05 -2.12 -3.71
N CYS A 47 10.04 -1.30 -4.76
CA CYS A 47 11.27 -0.81 -5.39
C CYS A 47 11.29 0.70 -5.62
N ASN A 48 10.14 1.33 -5.89
CA ASN A 48 10.07 2.75 -6.15
C ASN A 48 10.12 3.56 -4.84
N GLN A 49 10.71 4.75 -4.93
CA GLN A 49 10.71 5.73 -3.86
C GLN A 49 9.62 6.77 -4.17
N CYS A 50 8.77 7.05 -3.20
CA CYS A 50 7.75 8.07 -3.27
C CYS A 50 8.06 9.23 -2.31
N GLY A 51 7.44 10.38 -2.54
CA GLY A 51 7.45 11.50 -1.63
C GLY A 51 6.13 12.27 -1.60
N CYS A 52 5.94 13.03 -0.52
CA CYS A 52 4.75 13.86 -0.32
C CYS A 52 5.04 15.33 -0.67
N GLY A 53 4.37 15.84 -1.70
CA GLY A 53 4.53 17.21 -2.19
C GLY A 53 3.67 18.22 -1.45
N ARG A 54 4.05 19.50 -1.51
CA ARG A 54 3.35 20.62 -0.85
C ARG A 54 1.86 20.78 -1.21
N GLY A 55 1.39 20.16 -2.29
CA GLY A 55 -0.02 20.16 -2.69
C GLY A 55 -0.84 18.95 -2.22
N GLY A 56 -0.28 18.08 -1.38
CA GLY A 56 -0.92 16.82 -0.97
C GLY A 56 -0.86 15.73 -2.04
N PHE A 57 0.04 15.88 -3.03
CA PHE A 57 0.24 14.91 -4.10
C PHE A 57 1.40 13.98 -3.79
N VAL A 58 1.18 12.68 -4.00
CA VAL A 58 2.24 11.68 -4.00
C VAL A 58 2.93 11.69 -5.36
N PHE A 59 4.26 11.75 -5.36
CA PHE A 59 5.08 11.51 -6.55
C PHE A 59 6.00 10.32 -6.28
N CYS A 60 6.16 9.42 -7.25
CA CYS A 60 7.04 8.26 -7.13
C CYS A 60 8.02 8.21 -8.29
N THR A 61 9.16 7.56 -8.08
CA THR A 61 10.01 7.12 -9.19
C THR A 61 9.28 6.10 -10.05
N GLU A 62 9.68 5.96 -11.32
CA GLU A 62 9.12 4.98 -12.26
C GLU A 62 10.20 3.96 -12.68
N MET A 63 10.86 3.35 -11.69
CA MET A 63 11.81 2.28 -11.92
C MET A 63 11.07 0.98 -12.22
N ALA A 64 11.58 0.21 -13.19
CA ALA A 64 11.13 -1.14 -13.44
C ALA A 64 11.51 -2.05 -12.26
N CYS A 65 10.51 -2.50 -11.49
CA CYS A 65 10.74 -3.40 -10.37
C CYS A 65 11.04 -4.82 -10.86
N ILE A 66 12.32 -5.16 -10.94
CA ILE A 66 12.75 -6.55 -11.19
C ILE A 66 12.62 -7.32 -9.88
N LYS A 67 11.69 -8.28 -9.85
CA LYS A 67 11.60 -9.22 -8.73
C LYS A 67 12.54 -10.39 -8.99
N ASN A 68 13.46 -10.64 -8.07
CA ASN A 68 14.39 -11.76 -8.14
C ASN A 68 13.76 -13.10 -7.70
N PHE A 69 12.43 -13.14 -7.56
CA PHE A 69 11.69 -14.33 -7.19
C PHE A 69 10.27 -14.34 -7.77
N CYS A 70 9.76 -15.54 -8.00
CA CYS A 70 8.39 -15.81 -8.42
C CYS A 70 7.63 -16.53 -7.29
N SER A 71 6.32 -16.33 -7.23
CA SER A 71 5.45 -17.10 -6.33
C SER A 71 4.58 -18.05 -7.15
N TYR A 72 4.59 -19.34 -6.81
CA TYR A 72 3.78 -20.36 -7.47
C TYR A 72 3.33 -21.41 -6.45
N GLY A 73 2.03 -21.69 -6.37
CA GLY A 73 1.49 -22.68 -5.43
C GLY A 73 1.84 -22.40 -3.96
N GLY A 74 1.97 -21.13 -3.57
CA GLY A 74 2.39 -20.72 -2.22
C GLY A 74 3.90 -20.81 -1.95
N MET A 75 4.68 -21.32 -2.90
CA MET A 75 6.15 -21.43 -2.80
C MET A 75 6.83 -20.27 -3.52
N LYS A 76 8.03 -19.89 -3.03
CA LYS A 76 8.91 -18.91 -3.68
C LYS A 76 10.02 -19.63 -4.46
N TYR A 77 10.25 -19.18 -5.69
CA TYR A 77 11.30 -19.68 -6.58
C TYR A 77 12.21 -18.52 -6.94
N VAL A 78 13.53 -18.69 -6.83
CA VAL A 78 14.48 -17.63 -7.21
C VAL A 78 14.54 -17.49 -8.73
N ASP A 79 14.96 -16.32 -9.22
CA ASP A 79 15.13 -16.09 -10.65
C ASP A 79 16.04 -17.16 -11.30
N GLY A 80 15.64 -17.67 -12.47
CA GLY A 80 16.30 -18.77 -13.17
C GLY A 80 15.99 -20.17 -12.62
N GLN A 81 15.31 -20.29 -11.48
CA GLN A 81 14.97 -21.60 -10.92
C GLN A 81 13.87 -22.29 -11.74
N GLY A 82 14.15 -23.53 -12.16
CA GLY A 82 13.19 -24.44 -12.77
C GLY A 82 12.47 -25.31 -11.73
N PHE A 83 11.21 -25.64 -11.99
CA PHE A 83 10.38 -26.49 -11.11
C PHE A 83 9.25 -27.18 -11.89
N LYS A 84 8.56 -28.13 -11.24
CA LYS A 84 7.37 -28.78 -11.80
C LYS A 84 6.10 -28.02 -11.43
N SER A 85 5.15 -27.95 -12.36
CA SER A 85 3.80 -27.43 -12.07
C SER A 85 3.09 -28.29 -11.02
N ALA A 86 2.00 -27.75 -10.45
CA ALA A 86 1.24 -28.43 -9.40
C ALA A 86 0.69 -29.80 -9.84
N ASP A 87 0.38 -29.95 -11.14
CA ASP A 87 -0.07 -31.20 -11.76
C ASP A 87 1.09 -32.19 -12.08
N GLY A 88 2.35 -31.81 -11.86
CA GLY A 88 3.56 -32.58 -12.18
C GLY A 88 3.87 -32.73 -13.68
N CYS A 89 2.96 -32.31 -14.55
CA CYS A 89 3.01 -32.56 -15.99
C CYS A 89 3.84 -31.51 -16.73
N ASN A 90 3.66 -30.24 -16.39
CA ASN A 90 4.39 -29.14 -17.00
C ASN A 90 5.71 -28.85 -16.25
N SER A 91 6.67 -28.33 -17.01
CA SER A 91 7.90 -27.76 -16.44
C SER A 91 7.76 -26.25 -16.46
N CYS A 92 8.08 -25.61 -15.34
CA CYS A 92 8.01 -24.18 -15.13
C CYS A 92 9.39 -23.61 -14.79
N GLY A 93 9.56 -22.31 -15.02
CA GLY A 93 10.73 -21.54 -14.61
C GLY A 93 10.32 -20.17 -14.11
N CYS A 94 11.13 -19.62 -13.19
CA CYS A 94 11.01 -18.24 -12.77
C CYS A 94 11.89 -17.33 -13.64
N SER A 95 11.32 -16.25 -14.18
CA SER A 95 12.05 -15.22 -14.92
C SER A 95 11.46 -13.84 -14.61
N ASN A 96 12.27 -12.96 -14.02
CA ASN A 96 11.93 -11.58 -13.67
C ASN A 96 10.62 -11.45 -12.89
N GLY A 97 10.38 -12.37 -11.94
CA GLY A 97 9.16 -12.40 -11.13
C GLY A 97 7.94 -13.03 -11.80
N MET A 98 8.07 -13.50 -13.04
CA MET A 98 7.03 -14.20 -13.77
C MET A 98 7.31 -15.70 -13.85
N VAL A 99 6.28 -16.51 -13.63
CA VAL A 99 6.34 -17.95 -13.84
C VAL A 99 5.99 -18.25 -15.29
N VAL A 100 6.89 -18.94 -15.99
CA VAL A 100 6.67 -19.40 -17.36
C VAL A 100 6.68 -20.91 -17.37
N CYS A 101 5.61 -21.53 -17.86
CA CYS A 101 5.48 -22.97 -17.93
C CYS A 101 5.36 -23.45 -19.38
N THR A 102 5.78 -24.69 -19.62
CA THR A 102 5.37 -25.42 -20.83
C THR A 102 3.85 -25.57 -20.88
N GLN A 103 3.30 -25.77 -22.08
CA GLN A 103 1.86 -26.04 -22.27
C GLN A 103 1.67 -27.43 -22.88
N ARG A 104 2.05 -28.46 -22.11
CA ARG A 104 1.81 -29.86 -22.49
C ARG A 104 0.36 -30.20 -22.14
N PHE A 105 -0.28 -31.00 -23.01
CA PHE A 105 -1.55 -31.60 -22.67
C PHE A 105 -1.34 -32.60 -21.53
N CYS A 106 -2.01 -32.36 -20.41
CA CYS A 106 -1.89 -33.19 -19.21
C CYS A 106 -3.10 -34.11 -19.15
N GLN A 107 -2.89 -35.40 -19.42
CA GLN A 107 -3.89 -36.41 -19.14
C GLN A 107 -3.93 -36.63 -17.63
N HIS A 108 -4.87 -35.98 -16.95
CA HIS A 108 -5.35 -36.50 -15.69
C HIS A 108 -6.19 -37.73 -16.02
N LEU A 109 -5.53 -38.88 -16.03
CA LEU A 109 -6.23 -40.14 -15.96
C LEU A 109 -6.85 -40.18 -14.56
N ASP A 110 -8.13 -39.86 -14.48
CA ASP A 110 -8.95 -40.18 -13.32
C ASP A 110 -8.91 -41.70 -13.16
N ILE A 111 -7.96 -42.21 -12.38
CA ILE A 111 -7.94 -43.59 -11.93
C ILE A 111 -9.06 -43.71 -10.89
N ASN A 112 -10.32 -43.68 -11.33
CA ASN A 112 -11.55 -44.14 -10.68
C ASN A 112 -12.80 -43.70 -11.47
N SER A 113 -13.07 -44.32 -12.62
CA SER A 113 -14.42 -44.38 -13.20
C SER A 113 -14.66 -45.78 -13.78
#